data_AF-A0A973JPS8-F1
#
_entry.id   AF-A0A973JPS8-F1
#
_cell.length_a   1.000
_cell.length_b   1.000
_cell.length_c   1.000
_cell.angle_alpha   90.00
_cell.angle_beta   90.00
_cell.angle_gamma   90.00
#
_symmetry.space_group_name_H-M   'P 1'
#
loop_
_entity.id
_entity.type
_entity.pdbx_description
1 polymer ?
#
loop_
_entity_poly.entity_id
_entity_poly.type
_entity_poly.pdbx_seq_one_letter_code
_entity_poly.pdbx_strand_id
1 'polypeptide(L)'
;MRSLISFTVFALLAGAAGAQSLIDTKAPEFTLQDQHEKTVSLRQFEGRVVVLIASDKEGSSQNPAWTKAIRDNYADQVIVLGIADVSSVPFFLKGKIRNDFKKDGESILMDWKGEVFKAYGLTKGVSNVILIDKDGMIRHRLAGSATPDAVQGLFRKVDALN
;
A
#
# COMPACT_ATOMS: atom_id res chain seq x y z
N MET A 1 -34.66 41.32 42.08
CA MET A 1 -34.44 41.40 40.61
C MET A 1 -32.94 41.53 40.35
N ARG A 2 -32.44 40.79 39.35
CA ARG A 2 -31.13 40.94 38.66
C ARG A 2 -29.96 40.04 39.12
N SER A 3 -30.07 38.81 38.61
CA SER A 3 -29.10 38.03 37.82
C SER A 3 -27.69 37.72 38.32
N LEU A 4 -27.49 36.40 38.44
CA LEU A 4 -26.27 35.61 38.26
C LEU A 4 -25.43 36.02 37.05
N ILE A 5 -24.11 35.92 37.18
CA ILE A 5 -23.21 35.63 36.06
C ILE A 5 -22.21 34.55 36.52
N SER A 6 -22.52 33.30 36.18
CA SER A 6 -21.59 32.17 36.29
C SER A 6 -20.77 32.11 35.01
N PHE A 7 -19.47 32.41 35.08
CA PHE A 7 -18.54 32.22 33.97
C PHE A 7 -18.03 30.78 33.98
N THR A 8 -18.69 29.91 33.22
CA THR A 8 -18.13 28.58 32.91
C THR A 8 -17.20 28.74 31.71
N VAL A 9 -15.90 28.67 31.93
CA VAL A 9 -14.90 28.58 30.85
C VAL A 9 -14.93 27.16 30.31
N PHE A 10 -15.50 26.99 29.11
CA PHE A 10 -15.41 25.75 28.36
C PHE A 10 -14.07 25.75 27.60
N ALA A 11 -13.06 25.07 28.14
CA ALA A 11 -11.79 24.88 27.44
C ALA A 11 -12.02 23.97 26.22
N LEU A 12 -11.98 24.55 25.02
CA LEU A 12 -12.01 23.82 23.77
C LEU A 12 -10.66 23.08 23.60
N LEU A 13 -10.63 21.79 23.92
CA LEU A 13 -9.55 20.90 23.48
C LEU A 13 -9.72 20.67 21.98
N ALA A 14 -9.05 21.50 21.17
CA ALA A 14 -8.87 21.24 19.75
C ALA A 14 -7.96 20.01 19.61
N GLY A 15 -8.56 18.82 19.54
CA GLY A 15 -7.84 17.61 19.18
C GLY A 15 -7.34 17.74 17.75
N ALA A 16 -6.04 17.96 17.58
CA ALA A 16 -5.40 17.75 16.29
C ALA A 16 -5.56 16.26 15.97
N ALA A 17 -6.46 15.94 15.04
CA ALA A 17 -6.55 14.62 14.44
C ALA A 17 -5.29 14.40 13.60
N GLY A 18 -4.19 14.08 14.26
CA GLY A 18 -2.99 13.58 13.60
C GLY A 18 -3.38 12.31 12.85
N ALA A 19 -3.05 12.23 11.58
CA ALA A 19 -3.22 10.99 10.80
C ALA A 19 -2.48 9.87 11.55
N GLN A 20 -3.25 8.98 12.18
CA GLN A 20 -2.67 7.84 12.89
C GLN A 20 -1.84 7.05 11.89
N SER A 21 -0.57 6.85 12.22
CA SER A 21 0.32 6.02 11.42
C SER A 21 -0.27 4.62 11.32
N LEU A 22 -0.39 4.07 10.11
CA LEU A 22 -0.79 2.67 9.89
C LEU A 22 0.26 1.66 10.36
N ILE A 23 1.47 2.12 10.72
CA ILE A 23 2.51 1.25 11.29
C ILE A 23 2.01 0.63 12.60
N ASP A 24 2.28 -0.65 12.78
CA ASP A 24 1.84 -1.50 13.89
C ASP A 24 0.32 -1.70 13.99
N THR A 25 -0.40 -1.42 12.91
CA THR A 25 -1.82 -1.75 12.77
C THR A 25 -2.02 -2.92 11.81
N LYS A 26 -3.17 -3.60 11.93
CA LYS A 26 -3.55 -4.67 11.01
C LYS A 26 -3.71 -4.11 9.60
N ALA A 27 -3.07 -4.74 8.63
CA ALA A 27 -3.16 -4.33 7.23
C ALA A 27 -4.63 -4.35 6.75
N PRO A 28 -5.16 -3.27 6.14
CA PRO A 28 -6.50 -3.29 5.58
C PRO A 28 -6.67 -4.41 4.56
N GLU A 29 -7.68 -5.26 4.76
CA GLU A 29 -7.94 -6.37 3.85
C GLU A 29 -8.37 -5.84 2.47
N PHE A 30 -7.99 -6.56 1.41
CA PHE A 30 -8.46 -6.31 0.06
C PHE A 30 -8.64 -7.61 -0.71
N THR A 31 -9.50 -7.56 -1.72
CA THR A 31 -9.64 -8.61 -2.73
C THR A 31 -9.71 -7.94 -4.10
N LEU A 32 -8.72 -8.22 -4.94
CA LEU A 32 -8.58 -7.64 -6.26
C LEU A 32 -8.45 -8.74 -7.32
N GLN A 33 -8.69 -8.37 -8.57
CA GLN A 33 -8.36 -9.22 -9.72
C GLN A 33 -7.11 -8.69 -10.40
N ASP A 34 -6.31 -9.60 -10.94
CA ASP A 34 -5.19 -9.25 -11.81
C ASP A 34 -5.63 -9.04 -13.28
N GLN A 35 -4.64 -8.88 -14.17
CA GLN A 35 -4.85 -8.73 -15.61
C GLN A 35 -5.45 -9.96 -16.31
N HIS A 36 -5.39 -11.12 -15.66
CA HIS A 36 -5.95 -12.40 -16.11
C HIS A 36 -7.27 -12.73 -15.42
N GLU A 37 -7.86 -11.77 -14.67
CA GLU A 37 -9.08 -11.96 -13.89
C GLU A 37 -8.93 -12.97 -12.75
N LYS A 38 -7.70 -13.31 -12.36
CA LYS A 38 -7.43 -14.14 -11.19
C LYS A 38 -7.67 -13.31 -9.94
N THR A 39 -8.54 -13.80 -9.07
CA THR A 39 -8.83 -13.17 -7.78
C THR A 39 -7.73 -13.48 -6.76
N VAL A 40 -7.19 -12.42 -6.16
CA VAL A 40 -6.20 -12.48 -5.09
C VAL A 40 -6.69 -11.65 -3.92
N SER A 41 -6.64 -12.24 -2.72
CA SER A 41 -6.96 -11.57 -1.46
C SER A 41 -5.71 -11.54 -0.58
N LEU A 42 -5.54 -10.49 0.22
CA LEU A 42 -4.41 -10.42 1.15
C LEU A 42 -4.43 -11.60 2.13
N ARG A 43 -5.62 -12.03 2.57
CA ARG A 43 -5.82 -13.22 3.40
C ARG A 43 -5.22 -14.52 2.85
N GLN A 44 -5.00 -14.64 1.54
CA GLN A 44 -4.37 -15.83 0.95
C GLN A 44 -2.91 -16.01 1.42
N PHE A 45 -2.30 -14.96 1.98
CA PHE A 45 -0.92 -14.92 2.44
C PHE A 45 -0.80 -14.81 3.96
N GLU A 46 -1.84 -15.16 4.73
CA GLU A 46 -1.74 -15.28 6.20
C GLU A 46 -0.54 -16.17 6.61
N GLY A 47 0.23 -15.73 7.60
CA GLY A 47 1.45 -16.42 8.05
C GLY A 47 2.69 -16.17 7.18
N ARG A 48 2.60 -15.36 6.11
CA ARG A 48 3.73 -14.98 5.25
C ARG A 48 4.08 -13.52 5.43
N VAL A 49 5.35 -13.18 5.23
CA VAL A 49 5.78 -11.78 5.05
C VAL A 49 5.39 -11.34 3.65
N VAL A 50 4.68 -10.22 3.54
CA VAL A 50 4.16 -9.68 2.27
C VAL A 50 4.71 -8.27 2.06
N VAL A 51 5.18 -7.99 0.85
CA VAL A 51 5.54 -6.65 0.40
C VAL A 51 4.58 -6.24 -0.71
N LEU A 52 3.81 -5.18 -0.46
CA LEU A 52 3.00 -4.54 -1.49
C LEU A 52 3.85 -3.50 -2.21
N ILE A 53 3.83 -3.52 -3.54
CA ILE A 53 4.39 -2.47 -4.39
C ILE A 53 3.22 -1.88 -5.19
N ALA A 54 2.82 -0.67 -4.83
CA ALA A 54 1.61 -0.06 -5.33
C ALA A 54 1.87 1.32 -5.96
N SER A 55 1.41 1.53 -7.19
CA SER A 55 1.55 2.82 -7.87
C SER A 55 0.36 3.12 -8.79
N ASP A 56 0.16 4.40 -9.10
CA ASP A 56 -0.57 4.80 -10.30
C ASP A 56 0.34 4.69 -11.54
N LYS A 57 -0.14 5.20 -12.67
CA LYS A 57 0.59 5.17 -13.94
C LYS A 57 1.91 5.94 -13.83
N GLU A 58 1.89 7.11 -13.21
CA GLU A 58 3.04 8.01 -13.06
C GLU A 58 4.13 7.35 -12.19
N GLY A 59 3.76 6.75 -11.06
CA GLY A 59 4.68 6.06 -10.17
C GLY A 59 5.20 4.71 -10.68
N SER A 60 4.53 4.09 -11.67
CA SER A 60 4.80 2.71 -12.11
C SER A 60 6.22 2.47 -12.61
N SER A 61 6.86 3.49 -13.18
CA SER A 61 8.25 3.43 -13.65
C SER A 61 9.27 3.13 -12.53
N GLN A 62 8.92 3.36 -11.27
CA GLN A 62 9.78 3.11 -10.10
C GLN A 62 9.67 1.66 -9.57
N ASN A 63 8.59 0.94 -9.91
CA ASN A 63 8.30 -0.40 -9.38
C ASN A 63 9.36 -1.46 -9.76
N PRO A 64 9.89 -1.50 -11.01
CA PRO A 64 10.86 -2.55 -11.39
C PRO A 64 12.12 -2.57 -10.51
N ALA A 65 12.59 -1.40 -10.07
CA ALA A 65 13.76 -1.30 -9.19
C ALA A 65 13.46 -1.89 -7.80
N TRP A 66 12.28 -1.63 -7.24
CA TRP A 66 11.83 -2.24 -5.98
C TRP A 66 11.66 -3.75 -6.11
N THR A 67 10.93 -4.21 -7.13
CA THR A 67 10.71 -5.64 -7.38
C THR A 67 12.03 -6.37 -7.53
N LYS A 68 12.96 -5.85 -8.34
CA LYS A 68 14.26 -6.45 -8.54
C LYS A 68 15.05 -6.54 -7.23
N ALA A 69 15.15 -5.44 -6.48
CA ALA A 69 15.88 -5.43 -5.21
C ALA A 69 15.34 -6.48 -4.24
N ILE A 70 14.02 -6.57 -4.07
CA ILE A 70 13.41 -7.53 -3.15
C ILE A 70 13.63 -8.97 -3.63
N ARG A 71 13.40 -9.26 -4.92
CA ARG A 71 13.56 -10.62 -5.46
C ARG A 71 14.99 -11.12 -5.41
N ASP A 72 15.97 -10.27 -5.71
CA ASP A 72 17.39 -10.64 -5.69
C ASP A 72 17.88 -11.02 -4.28
N ASN A 73 17.29 -10.45 -3.22
CA ASN A 73 17.77 -10.62 -1.84
C ASN A 73 16.91 -11.57 -1.01
N TYR A 74 15.61 -11.66 -1.29
CA TYR A 74 14.66 -12.42 -0.49
C TYR A 74 13.96 -13.54 -1.27
N ALA A 75 14.16 -13.66 -2.58
CA ALA A 75 13.61 -14.72 -3.43
C ALA A 75 12.15 -15.07 -3.03
N ASP A 76 11.92 -16.32 -2.58
CA ASP A 76 10.60 -16.83 -2.19
C ASP A 76 10.28 -16.68 -0.68
N GLN A 77 11.18 -16.06 0.10
CA GLN A 77 10.98 -15.84 1.54
C GLN A 77 9.82 -14.85 1.78
N VAL A 78 9.68 -13.85 0.91
CA VAL A 78 8.61 -12.84 0.97
C VAL A 78 7.69 -12.96 -0.25
N ILE A 79 6.40 -12.67 -0.04
CA ILE A 79 5.44 -12.54 -1.13
C ILE A 79 5.48 -11.09 -1.64
N VAL A 80 5.70 -10.90 -2.94
CA VAL A 80 5.64 -9.57 -3.56
C VAL A 80 4.35 -9.44 -4.35
N LEU A 81 3.51 -8.44 -4.03
CA LEU A 81 2.27 -8.14 -4.74
C LEU A 81 2.36 -6.77 -5.41
N GLY A 82 2.31 -6.74 -6.74
CA GLY A 82 2.14 -5.52 -7.51
C GLY A 82 0.68 -5.08 -7.54
N ILE A 83 0.41 -3.80 -7.24
CA ILE A 83 -0.94 -3.21 -7.28
C ILE A 83 -0.93 -1.96 -8.15
N ALA A 84 -1.75 -1.94 -9.19
CA ALA A 84 -1.95 -0.77 -10.03
C ALA A 84 -3.22 -0.02 -9.63
N ASP A 85 -3.10 1.27 -9.32
CA ASP A 85 -4.25 2.15 -9.28
C ASP A 85 -4.71 2.45 -10.69
N VAL A 86 -5.88 1.93 -11.04
CA VAL A 86 -6.53 2.12 -12.33
C VAL A 86 -7.91 2.76 -12.16
N SER A 87 -8.15 3.44 -11.03
CA SER A 87 -9.42 4.09 -10.70
C SER A 87 -9.76 5.28 -11.59
N SER A 88 -8.76 5.91 -12.20
CA SER A 88 -8.94 7.00 -13.18
C SER A 88 -9.28 6.50 -14.58
N VAL A 89 -9.24 5.19 -14.82
CA VAL A 89 -9.50 4.60 -16.14
C VAL A 89 -11.01 4.53 -16.41
N PRO A 90 -11.50 5.07 -17.53
CA PRO A 90 -12.88 4.90 -17.97
C PRO A 90 -13.27 3.41 -18.10
N PHE A 91 -14.46 3.03 -17.63
CA PHE A 91 -14.87 1.62 -17.53
C PHE A 91 -14.81 0.84 -18.85
N PHE A 92 -15.06 1.48 -19.99
CA PHE A 92 -15.01 0.86 -21.32
C PHE A 92 -13.58 0.56 -21.80
N LEU A 93 -12.55 1.07 -21.11
CA LEU A 93 -11.14 0.78 -21.37
C LEU A 93 -10.56 -0.34 -20.49
N LYS A 94 -11.33 -0.93 -19.57
CA LYS A 94 -10.84 -1.99 -18.67
C LYS A 94 -10.17 -3.16 -19.41
N GLY A 95 -10.79 -3.62 -20.50
CA GLY A 95 -10.24 -4.69 -21.32
C GLY A 95 -8.91 -4.32 -21.98
N LYS A 96 -8.77 -3.06 -22.43
CA LYS A 96 -7.52 -2.55 -22.99
C LYS A 96 -6.42 -2.51 -21.93
N ILE A 97 -6.71 -1.96 -20.75
CA ILE A 97 -5.75 -1.89 -19.65
C ILE A 97 -5.28 -3.28 -19.24
N ARG A 98 -6.20 -4.25 -19.10
CA ARG A 98 -5.82 -5.65 -18.86
C ARG A 98 -4.87 -6.19 -19.91
N ASN A 99 -5.19 -5.99 -21.20
CA ASN A 99 -4.33 -6.45 -22.28
C ASN A 99 -2.97 -5.75 -22.32
N ASP A 100 -2.88 -4.50 -21.88
CA ASP A 100 -1.60 -3.80 -21.76
C ASP A 100 -0.75 -4.40 -20.62
N PHE A 101 -1.34 -4.70 -19.46
CA PHE A 101 -0.65 -5.38 -18.35
C PHE A 101 -0.34 -6.86 -18.61
N LYS A 102 -1.03 -7.55 -19.53
CA LYS A 102 -0.68 -8.93 -19.94
C LYS A 102 0.69 -9.05 -20.61
N LYS A 103 1.27 -7.92 -21.04
CA LYS A 103 2.63 -7.86 -21.56
C LYS A 103 3.67 -7.97 -20.44
N ASP A 104 3.26 -7.70 -19.21
CA ASP A 104 4.09 -7.89 -18.04
C ASP A 104 4.16 -9.37 -17.68
N GLY A 105 5.34 -9.85 -17.32
CA GLY A 105 5.54 -11.25 -16.91
C GLY A 105 5.02 -11.54 -15.49
N GLU A 106 4.61 -10.51 -14.74
CA GLU A 106 4.15 -10.61 -13.36
C GLU A 106 2.64 -10.36 -13.24
N SER A 107 1.98 -10.98 -12.27
CA SER A 107 0.57 -10.71 -11.94
C SER A 107 0.46 -9.35 -11.24
N ILE A 108 -0.31 -8.43 -11.82
CA ILE A 108 -0.54 -7.08 -11.29
C ILE A 108 -2.01 -6.92 -10.90
N LEU A 109 -2.25 -6.73 -9.61
CA LEU A 109 -3.59 -6.55 -9.04
C LEU A 109 -4.15 -5.18 -9.42
N MET A 110 -5.41 -5.14 -9.86
CA MET A 110 -6.03 -3.94 -10.42
C MET A 110 -7.00 -3.30 -9.43
N ASP A 111 -6.60 -2.18 -8.84
CA ASP A 111 -7.44 -1.37 -7.95
C ASP A 111 -8.35 -0.45 -8.77
N TRP A 112 -9.39 -1.03 -9.37
CA TRP A 112 -10.36 -0.32 -10.21
C TRP A 112 -11.14 0.78 -9.50
N LYS A 113 -11.18 0.77 -8.17
CA LYS A 113 -11.94 1.73 -7.38
C LYS A 113 -11.06 2.66 -6.54
N GLY A 114 -9.74 2.42 -6.51
CA GLY A 114 -8.81 3.18 -5.67
C GLY A 114 -9.00 2.88 -4.17
N GLU A 115 -9.68 1.78 -3.84
CA GLU A 115 -10.04 1.45 -2.46
C GLU A 115 -8.81 1.03 -1.65
N VAL A 116 -7.87 0.31 -2.28
CA VAL A 116 -6.59 -0.04 -1.64
C VAL A 116 -5.74 1.22 -1.46
N PHE A 117 -5.65 2.07 -2.49
CA PHE A 117 -4.94 3.35 -2.41
C PHE A 117 -5.44 4.23 -1.26
N LYS A 118 -6.76 4.32 -1.11
CA LYS A 118 -7.39 5.06 -0.02
C LYS A 118 -7.17 4.41 1.34
N ALA A 119 -7.44 3.11 1.47
CA ALA A 119 -7.35 2.40 2.75
C ALA A 119 -5.93 2.40 3.32
N TYR A 120 -4.91 2.32 2.45
CA TYR A 120 -3.51 2.35 2.85
C TYR A 120 -2.92 3.76 2.86
N GLY A 121 -3.68 4.81 2.51
CA GLY A 121 -3.20 6.19 2.44
C GLY A 121 -1.96 6.34 1.56
N LEU A 122 -2.02 5.80 0.33
CA LEU A 122 -0.90 5.75 -0.61
C LEU A 122 -0.68 7.09 -1.31
N THR A 123 0.59 7.39 -1.59
CA THR A 123 1.03 8.60 -2.28
C THR A 123 0.92 8.42 -3.80
N LYS A 124 0.28 9.37 -4.48
CA LYS A 124 0.16 9.40 -5.94
C LYS A 124 1.47 9.84 -6.60
N GLY A 125 1.67 9.47 -7.86
CA GLY A 125 2.84 9.88 -8.65
C GLY A 125 4.14 9.14 -8.35
N VAL A 126 4.13 8.21 -7.39
CA VAL A 126 5.32 7.49 -6.93
C VAL A 126 4.98 6.03 -6.61
N SER A 127 5.99 5.17 -6.55
CA SER A 127 5.83 3.83 -6.01
C SER A 127 5.62 3.89 -4.50
N ASN A 128 4.73 3.07 -3.97
CA ASN A 128 4.53 2.89 -2.54
C ASN A 128 4.94 1.47 -2.18
N VAL A 129 5.75 1.33 -1.14
CA VAL A 129 6.19 0.02 -0.63
C VAL A 129 5.70 -0.16 0.79
N ILE A 130 4.98 -1.24 1.03
CA ILE A 130 4.36 -1.57 2.31
C ILE A 130 4.81 -2.96 2.73
N LEU A 131 5.46 -3.06 3.89
CA LEU A 131 5.85 -4.32 4.49
C LEU A 131 4.81 -4.76 5.51
N ILE A 132 4.32 -5.98 5.34
CA ILE A 132 3.35 -6.65 6.19
C ILE A 132 4.00 -7.92 6.74
N ASP A 133 3.92 -8.13 8.05
CA ASP A 133 4.51 -9.33 8.69
C ASP A 133 3.57 -10.55 8.66
N LYS A 134 4.03 -11.65 9.27
CA LYS A 134 3.32 -12.94 9.32
C LYS A 134 1.98 -12.87 10.06
N ASP A 135 1.84 -11.92 11.00
CA ASP A 135 0.60 -11.66 11.73
C ASP A 135 -0.32 -10.69 10.96
N GLY A 136 0.10 -10.26 9.77
CA GLY A 136 -0.58 -9.30 8.90
C GLY A 136 -0.57 -7.87 9.43
N MET A 137 0.40 -7.52 10.26
CA MET A 137 0.61 -6.16 10.75
C MET A 137 1.53 -5.38 9.82
N ILE A 138 1.24 -4.12 9.60
CA ILE A 138 2.10 -3.23 8.81
C ILE A 138 3.33 -2.85 9.64
N ARG A 139 4.52 -3.19 9.16
CA ARG A 139 5.79 -2.91 9.87
C ARG A 139 6.65 -1.83 9.21
N HIS A 140 6.39 -1.56 7.94
CA HIS A 140 7.07 -0.49 7.23
C HIS A 140 6.23 0.06 6.08
N ARG A 141 6.40 1.35 5.80
CA ARG A 141 5.76 2.07 4.70
C ARG A 141 6.74 3.13 4.20
N LEU A 142 6.88 3.23 2.88
CA LEU A 142 7.64 4.28 2.22
C LEU A 142 7.02 4.58 0.86
N ALA A 143 7.34 5.76 0.32
CA ALA A 143 6.92 6.17 -1.02
C ALA A 143 8.09 6.82 -1.76
N GLY A 144 8.22 6.54 -3.06
CA GLY A 144 9.29 7.02 -3.91
C GLY A 144 10.15 5.91 -4.53
N SER A 145 11.23 6.34 -5.17
CA SER A 145 12.16 5.46 -5.88
C SER A 145 12.98 4.57 -4.93
N ALA A 146 13.43 3.42 -5.46
CA ALA A 146 14.33 2.49 -4.79
C ALA A 146 15.77 3.05 -4.67
N THR A 147 15.94 4.11 -3.89
CA THR A 147 17.28 4.61 -3.53
C THR A 147 18.01 3.61 -2.63
N PRO A 148 19.36 3.60 -2.61
CA PRO A 148 20.12 2.68 -1.76
C PRO A 148 19.67 2.72 -0.30
N ASP A 149 19.48 3.90 0.27
CA ASP A 149 19.06 4.08 1.66
C ASP A 149 17.64 3.55 1.92
N ALA A 150 16.72 3.78 0.99
CA ALA A 150 15.35 3.29 1.11
C ALA A 150 15.30 1.76 1.03
N VAL A 151 16.06 1.16 0.11
CA VAL A 151 16.19 -0.29 -0.04
C VAL A 151 16.79 -0.91 1.23
N GLN A 152 17.89 -0.35 1.73
CA GLN A 152 18.50 -0.82 2.99
C GLN A 152 17.61 -0.60 4.20
N GLY A 153 16.79 0.45 4.21
CA GLY A 153 15.75 0.67 5.20
C GLY A 153 14.70 -0.44 5.21
N LEU A 154 14.19 -0.82 4.03
CA LEU A 154 13.26 -1.92 3.87
C LEU A 154 13.87 -3.26 4.31
N PHE A 155 15.10 -3.54 3.89
CA PHE A 155 15.77 -4.82 4.15
C PHE A 155 15.97 -5.08 5.64
N ARG A 156 16.46 -4.07 6.38
CA ARG A 156 16.55 -4.14 7.85
C ARG A 156 15.21 -4.47 8.51
N LYS A 157 14.09 -4.01 7.94
CA LYS A 157 12.75 -4.32 8.46
C LYS A 157 12.31 -5.72 8.08
N VAL A 158 12.65 -6.22 6.89
CA VAL A 158 12.37 -7.61 6.49
C VAL A 158 13.19 -8.59 7.35
N ASP A 159 14.48 -8.33 7.54
CA ASP A 159 15.38 -9.19 8.31
C ASP A 159 14.93 -9.34 9.77
N ALA A 160 14.31 -8.30 10.34
CA ALA A 160 13.77 -8.32 11.69
C ALA A 160 12.49 -9.17 11.86
N LEU A 161 11.90 -9.68 10.77
CA LEU A 161 10.69 -10.53 10.78
C LEU A 161 10.98 -12.03 10.60
N ASN A 162 12.24 -12.37 10.34
CA ASN A 162 12.74 -13.74 10.19
C ASN A 162 13.36 -14.22 11.50
#